data_AF-A0A9E4HQX0-F1
#
_entry.id   AF-A0A9E4HQX0-F1
#
_cell.length_a   1.000
_cell.length_b   1.000
_cell.length_c   1.000
_cell.angle_alpha   90.00
_cell.angle_beta   90.00
_cell.angle_gamma   90.00
#
_symmetry.space_group_name_H-M   'P 1'
#
loop_
_entity.id
_entity.type
_entity.pdbx_description
1 polymer ?
#
loop_
_entity_poly.entity_id
_entity_poly.type
_entity_poly.pdbx_seq_one_letter_code
_entity_poly.pdbx_strand_id
1 'polypeptide(L)'
;MVTSRRAWGNMTGKLTVADEAWIATALLHKEYPDRKDFTKKEIVQRAARIADPAPLRPGVGHHISSHAVAQKPPQPGKHCLLFETARGRRRLFRPGDPRHPDRRGRCLPERDRLPVAYRSLIDWYHTVYAARPDDAPPDPILGLRGVGGALWADEGADAYVARLREGWS
;
A
#
# COMPACT_ATOMS: atom_id res chain seq x y z
N MET A 1 -36.41 12.72 -19.44
CA MET A 1 -35.03 13.22 -19.57
C MET A 1 -34.43 13.36 -18.17
N VAL A 2 -33.49 12.51 -17.75
CA VAL A 2 -32.28 12.84 -16.96
C VAL A 2 -31.33 11.66 -17.13
N THR A 3 -30.29 11.84 -17.92
CA THR A 3 -29.22 10.88 -18.16
C THR A 3 -28.25 10.90 -16.99
N SER A 4 -28.50 10.08 -15.98
CA SER A 4 -27.56 9.91 -14.86
C SER A 4 -26.46 8.92 -15.25
N ARG A 5 -25.36 9.44 -15.80
CA ARG A 5 -24.13 8.66 -16.08
C ARG A 5 -22.89 9.47 -15.77
N ARG A 6 -22.57 9.76 -14.50
CA ARG A 6 -21.30 10.42 -14.16
C ARG A 6 -20.73 9.98 -12.82
N ALA A 7 -20.02 8.86 -12.85
CA ALA A 7 -18.87 8.54 -11.99
C ALA A 7 -18.11 7.36 -12.60
N TRP A 8 -18.84 6.32 -13.02
CA TRP A 8 -18.31 5.15 -13.75
C TRP A 8 -18.76 5.07 -15.22
N GLY A 9 -19.71 5.91 -15.63
CA GLY A 9 -20.48 5.78 -16.88
C GLY A 9 -19.70 5.90 -18.19
N ASN A 10 -18.44 6.34 -18.16
CA ASN A 10 -17.54 6.38 -19.32
C ASN A 10 -16.34 5.41 -19.18
N MET A 11 -16.33 4.55 -18.15
CA MET A 11 -15.17 3.74 -17.72
C MET A 11 -15.31 2.24 -18.04
N THR A 12 -16.29 1.84 -18.84
CA THR A 12 -16.84 0.48 -18.83
C THR A 12 -16.19 -0.53 -19.78
N GLY A 13 -15.15 -0.18 -20.54
CA GLY A 13 -14.50 -1.16 -21.43
C GLY A 13 -13.56 -2.14 -20.72
N LYS A 14 -12.83 -1.70 -19.68
CA LYS A 14 -11.66 -2.45 -19.16
C LYS A 14 -11.48 -2.48 -17.64
N LEU A 15 -12.21 -1.65 -16.88
CA LEU A 15 -12.03 -1.55 -15.42
C LEU A 15 -12.75 -2.70 -14.69
N THR A 16 -11.99 -3.55 -14.01
CA THR A 16 -12.53 -4.71 -13.28
C THR A 16 -12.94 -4.35 -11.86
N VAL A 17 -13.86 -5.12 -11.27
CA VAL A 17 -14.26 -4.97 -9.85
C VAL A 17 -13.04 -5.05 -8.90
N ALA A 18 -12.05 -5.85 -9.27
CA ALA A 18 -10.79 -5.98 -8.53
C ALA A 18 -9.96 -4.67 -8.56
N ASP A 19 -9.97 -3.95 -9.68
CA ASP A 19 -9.27 -2.66 -9.79
C ASP A 19 -9.89 -1.60 -8.86
N GLU A 20 -11.21 -1.63 -8.68
CA GLU A 20 -11.91 -0.70 -7.77
C GLU A 20 -11.46 -0.87 -6.32
N ALA A 21 -11.37 -2.13 -5.90
CA ALA A 21 -10.88 -2.47 -4.57
C ALA A 21 -9.42 -1.99 -4.38
N TRP A 22 -8.59 -2.13 -5.43
CA TRP A 22 -7.22 -1.63 -5.40
C TRP A 22 -7.16 -0.10 -5.36
N ILE A 23 -7.90 0.60 -6.24
CA ILE A 23 -7.94 2.08 -6.28
C ILE A 23 -8.42 2.65 -4.95
N ALA A 24 -9.50 2.10 -4.38
CA ALA A 24 -10.02 2.55 -3.08
C ALA A 24 -8.97 2.40 -1.96
N THR A 25 -8.25 1.29 -1.94
CA THR A 25 -7.20 1.04 -0.95
C THR A 25 -5.99 1.94 -1.18
N ALA A 26 -5.58 2.16 -2.43
CA ALA A 26 -4.48 3.04 -2.79
C ALA A 26 -4.77 4.50 -2.38
N LEU A 27 -5.98 4.98 -2.63
CA LEU A 27 -6.40 6.33 -2.23
C LEU A 27 -6.43 6.48 -0.70
N LEU A 28 -6.85 5.45 0.04
CA LEU A 28 -6.77 5.48 1.51
C LEU A 28 -5.33 5.60 2.00
N HIS A 29 -4.38 4.88 1.41
CA HIS A 29 -2.97 5.04 1.77
C HIS A 29 -2.39 6.40 1.35
N LYS A 30 -2.87 7.02 0.28
CA LYS A 30 -2.48 8.40 -0.05
C LYS A 30 -3.04 9.42 0.93
N GLU A 31 -4.28 9.23 1.36
CA GLU A 31 -4.98 10.11 2.30
C GLU A 31 -4.42 9.97 3.73
N TYR A 32 -4.00 8.76 4.11
CA TYR A 32 -3.45 8.44 5.42
C TYR A 32 -2.11 7.69 5.28
N PRO A 33 -1.02 8.38 4.91
CA PRO A 33 0.26 7.76 4.58
C PRO A 33 0.93 7.00 5.73
N ASP A 34 0.63 7.35 6.99
CA ASP A 34 1.22 6.71 8.18
C ASP A 34 0.48 5.44 8.60
N ARG A 35 -0.71 5.20 8.04
CA ARG A 35 -1.50 4.00 8.36
C ARG A 35 -1.01 2.80 7.55
N LYS A 36 -0.68 1.73 8.28
CA LYS A 36 -0.20 0.46 7.69
C LYS A 36 -1.29 -0.30 6.93
N ASP A 37 -2.55 -0.18 7.35
CA ASP A 37 -3.69 -0.90 6.79
C ASP A 37 -5.05 -0.25 7.12
N PHE A 38 -6.10 -0.80 6.52
CA PHE A 38 -7.49 -0.36 6.67
C PHE A 38 -8.42 -1.55 6.87
N THR A 39 -9.52 -1.33 7.59
CA THR A 39 -10.59 -2.32 7.70
C THR A 39 -11.29 -2.51 6.36
N LYS A 40 -11.88 -3.70 6.15
CA LYS A 40 -12.72 -3.95 4.95
C LYS A 40 -13.82 -2.89 4.78
N LYS A 41 -14.41 -2.43 5.89
CA LYS A 41 -15.48 -1.42 5.89
C LYS A 41 -14.99 -0.08 5.35
N GLU A 42 -13.83 0.39 5.80
CA GLU A 42 -13.23 1.65 5.30
C GLU A 42 -12.98 1.59 3.80
N ILE A 43 -12.47 0.45 3.29
CA ILE A 43 -12.20 0.28 1.86
C ILE A 43 -13.50 0.27 1.05
N VAL A 44 -14.53 -0.44 1.52
CA VAL A 44 -15.87 -0.45 0.89
C VAL A 44 -16.47 0.96 0.87
N GLN A 45 -16.38 1.68 1.99
CA GLN A 45 -16.88 3.06 2.09
C GLN A 45 -16.11 4.00 1.17
N ARG A 46 -14.79 3.83 1.03
CA ARG A 46 -13.99 4.61 0.07
C ARG A 46 -14.40 4.31 -1.37
N ALA A 47 -14.60 3.04 -1.72
CA ALA A 47 -15.06 2.63 -3.04
C ALA A 47 -16.45 3.21 -3.36
N ALA A 48 -17.37 3.21 -2.38
CA ALA A 48 -18.69 3.82 -2.53
C ALA A 48 -18.61 5.34 -2.78
N ARG A 49 -17.74 6.06 -2.05
CA ARG A 49 -17.50 7.50 -2.30
C ARG A 49 -16.94 7.79 -3.69
N ILE A 50 -16.14 6.89 -4.25
CA ILE A 50 -15.64 7.01 -5.63
C ILE A 50 -16.77 6.77 -6.63
N ALA A 51 -17.74 5.95 -6.27
CA ALA A 51 -18.86 5.60 -7.13
C ALA A 51 -20.00 6.58 -7.18
N ASP A 52 -20.22 7.33 -6.10
CA ASP A 52 -21.20 8.40 -6.03
C ASP A 52 -21.13 9.32 -7.26
N PRO A 53 -22.26 9.54 -7.98
CA PRO A 53 -23.66 9.21 -7.69
C PRO A 53 -24.13 7.82 -8.17
N ALA A 54 -23.26 7.02 -8.77
CA ALA A 54 -23.59 5.65 -9.14
C ALA A 54 -23.52 4.70 -7.92
N PRO A 55 -24.31 3.62 -7.90
CA PRO A 55 -24.19 2.60 -6.85
C PRO A 55 -22.84 1.87 -6.95
N LEU A 56 -22.33 1.46 -5.79
CA LEU A 56 -21.16 0.59 -5.72
C LEU A 56 -21.41 -0.71 -6.49
N ARG A 57 -20.48 -1.11 -7.36
CA ARG A 57 -20.64 -2.33 -8.15
C ARG A 57 -20.75 -3.58 -7.27
N PRO A 58 -21.70 -4.49 -7.56
CA PRO A 58 -21.75 -5.78 -6.88
C PRO A 58 -20.41 -6.52 -6.99
N GLY A 59 -19.95 -7.10 -5.89
CA GLY A 59 -18.71 -7.88 -5.84
C GLY A 59 -17.48 -7.16 -5.28
N VAL A 60 -17.47 -5.83 -5.16
CA VAL A 60 -16.32 -5.09 -4.57
C VAL A 60 -15.98 -5.62 -3.18
N GLY A 61 -17.00 -5.83 -2.33
CA GLY A 61 -16.82 -6.42 -1.00
C GLY A 61 -16.23 -7.83 -1.01
N HIS A 62 -16.55 -8.65 -2.01
CA HIS A 62 -15.99 -10.00 -2.18
C HIS A 62 -14.51 -9.95 -2.56
N HIS A 63 -14.12 -9.02 -3.45
CA HIS A 63 -12.72 -8.79 -3.80
C HIS A 63 -11.88 -8.32 -2.60
N ILE A 64 -12.42 -7.38 -1.81
CA ILE A 64 -11.79 -6.89 -0.58
C ILE A 64 -11.67 -8.02 0.46
N SER A 65 -12.66 -8.91 0.53
CA SER A 65 -12.70 -9.98 1.52
C SER A 65 -11.83 -11.17 1.17
N SER A 66 -11.80 -11.57 -0.10
CA SER A 66 -11.22 -12.85 -0.55
C SER A 66 -10.63 -12.83 -1.97
N HIS A 67 -11.39 -12.42 -2.99
CA HIS A 67 -11.01 -12.71 -4.38
C HIS A 67 -9.74 -12.00 -4.87
N ALA A 68 -9.36 -10.89 -4.24
CA ALA A 68 -8.14 -10.14 -4.58
C ALA A 68 -7.04 -10.25 -3.50
N VAL A 69 -7.25 -11.06 -2.45
CA VAL A 69 -6.38 -11.14 -1.27
C VAL A 69 -5.33 -12.23 -1.47
N ALA A 70 -4.05 -11.84 -1.50
CA ALA A 70 -2.94 -12.68 -1.95
C ALA A 70 -2.72 -13.97 -1.14
N GLN A 71 -2.94 -13.95 0.18
CA GLN A 71 -2.70 -15.11 1.06
C GLN A 71 -3.82 -16.15 1.02
N LYS A 72 -5.02 -15.79 0.55
CA LYS A 72 -6.18 -16.68 0.60
C LYS A 72 -6.21 -17.64 -0.58
N PRO A 73 -6.80 -18.84 -0.45
CA PRO A 73 -7.05 -19.70 -1.59
C PRO A 73 -7.81 -18.96 -2.70
N PRO A 74 -7.49 -19.18 -3.99
CA PRO A 74 -8.21 -18.56 -5.09
C PRO A 74 -9.64 -19.11 -5.17
N GLN A 75 -10.62 -18.21 -5.27
CA GLN A 75 -12.03 -18.55 -5.49
C GLN A 75 -12.67 -17.38 -6.24
N PRO A 76 -13.27 -17.55 -7.43
CA PRO A 76 -12.55 -17.90 -8.67
C PRO A 76 -11.40 -16.92 -9.05
N GLY A 77 -11.29 -15.76 -8.38
CA GLY A 77 -10.29 -14.74 -8.69
C GLY A 77 -8.86 -15.18 -8.34
N LYS A 78 -7.94 -15.02 -9.29
CA LYS A 78 -6.51 -15.35 -9.12
C LYS A 78 -5.63 -14.14 -8.78
N HIS A 79 -6.23 -12.96 -8.60
CA HIS A 79 -5.52 -11.70 -8.38
C HIS A 79 -4.91 -11.60 -6.98
N CYS A 80 -3.83 -10.82 -6.85
CA CYS A 80 -3.12 -10.55 -5.60
C CYS A 80 -2.96 -9.05 -5.40
N LEU A 81 -4.08 -8.33 -5.35
CA LEU A 81 -4.06 -6.86 -5.26
C LEU A 81 -3.97 -6.38 -3.82
N LEU A 82 -4.46 -7.18 -2.87
CA LEU A 82 -4.55 -6.85 -1.45
C LEU A 82 -3.87 -7.93 -0.59
N PHE A 83 -3.50 -7.56 0.63
CA PHE A 83 -2.85 -8.43 1.61
C PHE A 83 -3.58 -8.40 2.96
N GLU A 84 -3.72 -9.53 3.68
CA GLU A 84 -4.20 -9.58 5.07
C GLU A 84 -3.04 -9.28 6.03
N THR A 85 -3.11 -8.13 6.68
CA THR A 85 -2.21 -7.82 7.80
C THR A 85 -2.73 -8.41 9.11
N ALA A 86 -4.05 -8.41 9.30
CA ALA A 86 -4.75 -9.02 10.43
C ALA A 86 -6.19 -9.35 10.03
N ARG A 87 -6.91 -10.14 10.85
CA ARG A 87 -8.31 -10.51 10.59
C ARG A 87 -9.15 -9.28 10.28
N GLY A 88 -9.65 -9.19 9.05
CA GLY A 88 -10.53 -8.08 8.63
C GLY A 88 -9.81 -6.78 8.25
N ARG A 89 -8.48 -6.76 8.24
CA ARG A 89 -7.64 -5.63 7.83
C ARG A 89 -6.90 -5.94 6.53
N ARG A 90 -6.74 -4.92 5.71
CA ARG A 90 -6.19 -5.01 4.36
C ARG A 90 -5.25 -3.85 4.09
N ARG A 91 -4.19 -4.14 3.35
CA ARG A 91 -3.37 -3.15 2.66
C ARG A 91 -3.16 -3.59 1.20
N LEU A 92 -2.52 -2.74 0.39
CA LEU A 92 -2.10 -3.17 -0.94
C LEU A 92 -1.03 -4.27 -0.82
N PHE A 93 -1.10 -5.25 -1.70
CA PHE A 93 -0.02 -6.23 -1.85
C PHE A 93 1.28 -5.53 -2.26
N ARG A 94 2.42 -6.02 -1.77
CA ARG A 94 3.77 -5.51 -2.05
C ARG A 94 4.67 -6.63 -2.58
N PRO A 95 5.72 -6.31 -3.36
CA PRO A 95 6.79 -7.27 -3.61
C PRO A 95 7.38 -7.77 -2.28
N GLY A 96 7.59 -9.09 -2.16
CA GLY A 96 8.05 -9.73 -0.93
C GLY A 96 6.93 -10.28 -0.04
N ASP A 97 5.69 -9.83 -0.22
CA ASP A 97 4.55 -10.40 0.52
C ASP A 97 4.33 -11.88 0.19
N PRO A 98 4.05 -12.73 1.20
CA PRO A 98 3.61 -14.09 0.97
C PRO A 98 2.36 -14.15 0.10
N ARG A 99 2.43 -14.99 -0.94
CA ARG A 99 1.33 -15.22 -1.89
C ARG A 99 0.98 -16.71 -1.90
N HIS A 100 -0.32 -17.02 -1.91
CA HIS A 100 -0.79 -18.38 -2.08
C HIS A 100 -0.27 -18.97 -3.42
N PRO A 101 0.28 -20.19 -3.45
CA PRO A 101 0.91 -20.77 -4.66
C PRO A 101 0.00 -20.77 -5.91
N ASP A 102 -1.29 -21.03 -5.69
CA ASP A 102 -2.29 -21.10 -6.78
C ASP A 102 -2.77 -19.74 -7.31
N ARG A 103 -2.35 -18.63 -6.70
CA ARG A 103 -2.64 -17.29 -7.23
C ARG A 103 -1.61 -16.86 -8.25
N ARG A 104 -1.93 -17.11 -9.52
CA ARG A 104 -1.11 -16.72 -10.69
C ARG A 104 -1.62 -15.50 -11.45
N GLY A 105 -2.60 -14.79 -10.90
CA GLY A 105 -3.14 -13.57 -11.52
C GLY A 105 -2.31 -12.33 -11.19
N ARG A 106 -2.71 -11.19 -11.77
CA ARG A 106 -2.03 -9.90 -11.57
C ARG A 106 -2.03 -9.44 -10.11
N CYS A 107 -0.94 -8.78 -9.71
CA CYS A 107 -0.77 -8.15 -8.39
C CYS A 107 -0.96 -6.62 -8.40
N LEU A 108 -1.09 -6.04 -9.60
CA LEU A 108 -1.32 -4.63 -9.82
C LEU A 108 -2.35 -4.44 -10.94
N PRO A 109 -3.17 -3.38 -10.94
CA PRO A 109 -3.93 -2.98 -12.12
C PRO A 109 -3.04 -2.66 -13.31
N GLU A 110 -3.51 -2.94 -14.51
CA GLU A 110 -2.87 -2.48 -15.74
C GLU A 110 -3.17 -0.98 -15.93
N ARG A 111 -2.11 -0.16 -16.12
CA ARG A 111 -2.23 1.30 -16.23
C ARG A 111 -3.29 1.74 -17.25
N ASP A 112 -3.31 1.12 -18.42
CA ASP A 112 -4.22 1.49 -19.51
C ASP A 112 -5.67 1.05 -19.28
N ARG A 113 -5.91 0.17 -18.31
CA ARG A 113 -7.26 -0.18 -17.84
C ARG A 113 -7.80 0.82 -16.83
N LEU A 114 -6.92 1.58 -16.18
CA LEU A 114 -7.33 2.61 -15.24
C LEU A 114 -7.79 3.87 -15.98
N PRO A 115 -8.86 4.51 -15.48
CA PRO A 115 -9.21 5.88 -15.86
C PRO A 115 -8.02 6.81 -15.68
N VAL A 116 -7.88 7.80 -16.56
CA VAL A 116 -6.72 8.72 -16.57
C VAL A 116 -6.47 9.34 -15.19
N ALA A 117 -7.54 9.72 -14.47
CA ALA A 117 -7.49 10.28 -13.12
C ALA A 117 -6.78 9.37 -12.07
N TYR A 118 -6.75 8.05 -12.30
CA TYR A 118 -6.17 7.07 -11.37
C TYR A 118 -4.86 6.46 -11.86
N ARG A 119 -4.40 6.78 -13.08
CA ARG A 119 -3.16 6.21 -13.63
C ARG A 119 -1.93 6.58 -12.80
N SER A 120 -1.91 7.79 -12.24
CA SER A 120 -0.83 8.26 -11.36
C SER A 120 -0.72 7.44 -10.06
N LEU A 121 -1.75 6.67 -9.68
CA LEU A 121 -1.67 5.75 -8.54
C LEU A 121 -0.69 4.60 -8.81
N ILE A 122 -0.48 4.20 -10.06
CA ILE A 122 0.51 3.19 -10.42
C ILE A 122 1.93 3.74 -10.16
N ASP A 123 2.18 4.97 -10.58
CA ASP A 123 3.47 5.63 -10.39
C ASP A 123 3.75 5.83 -8.90
N TRP A 124 2.75 6.33 -8.15
CA TRP A 124 2.82 6.45 -6.69
C TRP A 124 3.05 5.09 -6.00
N TYR A 125 2.40 4.02 -6.47
CA TYR A 125 2.59 2.70 -5.89
C TYR A 125 4.05 2.26 -6.01
N HIS A 126 4.66 2.39 -7.18
CA HIS A 126 6.05 1.98 -7.39
C HIS A 126 7.05 2.87 -6.65
N THR A 127 6.88 4.18 -6.71
CA THR A 127 7.86 5.15 -6.21
C THR A 127 7.76 5.42 -4.71
N VAL A 128 6.56 5.29 -4.13
CA VAL A 128 6.30 5.64 -2.73
C VAL A 128 5.87 4.43 -1.93
N TYR A 129 4.85 3.70 -2.38
CA TYR A 129 4.24 2.67 -1.53
C TYR A 129 5.07 1.38 -1.42
N ALA A 130 5.50 0.84 -2.56
CA ALA A 130 6.26 -0.40 -2.65
C ALA A 130 7.75 -0.21 -2.37
N ALA A 131 8.27 1.02 -2.52
CA ALA A 131 9.63 1.38 -2.17
C ALA A 131 9.86 1.56 -0.65
N ARG A 132 8.80 1.48 0.17
CA ARG A 132 8.92 1.63 1.63
C ARG A 132 9.74 0.47 2.23
N PRO A 133 10.82 0.77 2.98
CA PRO A 133 11.73 -0.24 3.52
C PRO A 133 11.19 -1.00 4.74
N ASP A 134 9.98 -0.70 5.22
CA ASP A 134 9.43 -1.20 6.49
C ASP A 134 9.31 -2.74 6.58
N ASP A 135 9.41 -3.46 5.47
CA ASP A 135 9.33 -4.93 5.37
C ASP A 135 10.69 -5.60 5.06
N ALA A 136 11.80 -4.84 5.01
CA ALA A 136 13.13 -5.42 4.94
C ALA A 136 13.41 -6.19 6.24
N PRO A 137 13.95 -7.43 6.21
CA PRO A 137 14.46 -8.06 7.42
C PRO A 137 15.42 -7.08 8.09
N PRO A 138 15.39 -6.95 9.45
CA PRO A 138 16.20 -5.95 10.14
C PRO A 138 17.65 -6.10 9.67
N ASP A 139 18.19 -5.02 9.10
CA ASP A 139 19.57 -4.98 8.65
C ASP A 139 20.46 -5.39 9.83
N PRO A 140 21.25 -6.46 9.72
CA PRO A 140 22.12 -6.91 10.80
C PRO A 140 23.09 -5.81 11.28
N ILE A 141 23.38 -4.80 10.46
CA ILE A 141 24.18 -3.63 10.84
C ILE A 141 23.39 -2.65 11.73
N LEU A 142 22.09 -2.49 11.52
CA LEU A 142 21.23 -1.67 12.41
C LEU A 142 20.91 -2.37 13.74
N GLY A 143 20.98 -3.71 13.78
CA GLY A 143 20.92 -4.50 15.03
C GLY A 143 22.15 -4.35 15.93
N LEU A 144 23.27 -3.86 15.39
CA LEU A 144 24.49 -3.54 16.13
C LEU A 144 24.51 -2.09 16.66
N ARG A 145 23.47 -1.30 16.39
CA ARG A 145 23.35 0.10 16.87
C ARG A 145 23.01 0.10 18.37
N GLY A 146 24.05 -0.07 19.17
CA GLY A 146 24.00 -0.20 20.64
C GLY A 146 25.29 -0.80 21.23
N VAL A 147 26.10 -1.49 20.41
CA VAL A 147 27.38 -2.07 20.85
C VAL A 147 28.48 -1.01 21.01
N GLY A 148 28.32 0.17 20.38
CA GLY A 148 29.25 1.28 20.52
C GLY A 148 29.16 2.03 21.87
N GLY A 149 28.08 1.87 22.63
CA GLY A 149 27.89 2.58 23.91
C GLY A 149 28.90 2.20 24.99
N ALA A 150 29.49 1.00 24.90
CA ALA A 150 30.50 0.52 25.85
C ALA A 150 31.93 0.95 25.50
N LEU A 151 32.17 1.52 24.32
CA LEU A 151 33.51 1.97 23.89
C LEU A 151 33.80 3.44 24.21
N TRP A 152 32.79 4.23 24.60
CA TRP A 152 32.91 5.68 24.86
C TRP A 152 32.44 6.05 26.28
N ALA A 153 32.70 5.18 27.26
CA ALA A 153 32.26 5.41 28.63
C ALA A 153 33.04 6.53 29.36
N ASP A 154 34.21 6.96 28.86
CA ASP A 154 35.14 7.79 29.65
C ASP A 154 35.69 9.05 28.95
N GLU A 155 35.06 9.59 27.91
CA GLU A 155 35.44 10.94 27.42
C GLU A 155 34.22 11.83 27.24
N GLY A 156 34.10 12.84 28.13
CA GLY A 156 33.09 13.89 28.04
C GLY A 156 33.24 14.68 26.72
N ALA A 157 32.16 14.75 25.96
CA ALA A 157 32.09 15.38 24.63
C ALA A 157 32.63 16.83 24.59
N ASP A 158 32.66 17.50 25.74
CA ASP A 158 33.13 18.89 25.87
C ASP A 158 34.66 19.03 25.78
N ALA A 159 35.42 18.00 26.17
CA ALA A 159 36.89 18.03 26.12
C ALA A 159 37.46 17.85 24.70
N TYR A 160 36.73 17.17 23.81
CA TYR A 160 37.14 16.93 22.43
C TYR A 160 37.01 18.18 21.55
N VAL A 161 35.93 18.96 21.74
CA VAL A 161 35.69 20.20 20.97
C VAL A 161 36.67 21.31 21.36
N ALA A 162 37.07 21.38 22.63
CA ALA A 162 38.07 22.33 23.11
C ALA A 162 39.43 22.13 22.41
N ARG A 163 39.89 20.87 22.33
CA ARG A 163 41.17 20.49 21.69
C ARG A 163 41.22 20.82 20.20
N LEU A 164 40.09 20.68 19.49
CA LEU A 164 40.00 20.96 18.06
C LEU A 164 40.07 22.46 17.71
N ARG A 165 39.85 23.35 18.68
CA ARG A 165 39.82 24.81 18.48
C ARG A 165 41.13 25.52 18.83
N GLU A 166 42.08 24.83 19.46
CA GLU A 166 43.39 25.43 19.81
C GLU A 166 44.31 25.63 18.60
N GLY A 167 44.03 25.01 17.45
CA GLY A 167 44.88 25.08 16.25
C GLY A 167 44.45 26.08 15.17
N TRP A 168 43.49 26.96 15.45
CA TRP A 168 42.95 27.93 14.47
C TRP A 168 43.29 29.38 14.86
N SER A 169 44.59 29.66 15.00
CA SER A 169 45.18 31.00 15.13
C SER A 169 46.23 31.18 14.05
#